data_AF-A0A2D5RRZ8-F1
#
_entry.id   AF-A0A2D5RRZ8-F1
#
_cell.length_a   1.000
_cell.length_b   1.000
_cell.length_c   1.000
_cell.angle_alpha   90.00
_cell.angle_beta   90.00
_cell.angle_gamma   90.00
#
_symmetry.space_group_name_H-M   'P 1'
#
loop_
_entity.id
_entity.type
_entity.pdbx_description
1 polymer ?
#
loop_
_entity_poly.entity_id
_entity_poly.type
_entity_poly.pdbx_seq_one_letter_code
_entity_poly.pdbx_strand_id
1 'polypeptide(L)'
;MKMILLILLSVTLLCACKEKPTSNTHWGTPEHIATEFFHALYNDKDLEKAKSLSTDEFAALLDSYVTPRQVGRTLMNMSYDTVTIEVNRSGQNLRQQYDANADITLVFSGERDGKKMDNLRTVSLVKKSGKWLVTEVKVDPFSSTATY
;
A
#
# COMPACT_ATOMS: atom_id res chain seq x y z
N MET A 1 35.56 12.59 -29.40
CA MET A 1 34.79 13.27 -28.33
C MET A 1 33.27 13.01 -28.38
N LYS A 2 32.64 12.69 -29.54
CA LYS A 2 31.20 12.34 -29.61
C LYS A 2 30.84 10.93 -29.10
N MET A 3 31.79 9.98 -29.13
CA MET A 3 31.54 8.58 -28.73
C MET A 3 31.53 8.36 -27.21
N ILE A 4 32.24 9.18 -26.44
CA ILE A 4 32.27 9.11 -24.97
C ILE A 4 30.95 9.64 -24.36
N LEU A 5 30.31 10.62 -25.02
CA LEU A 5 29.03 11.19 -24.58
C LEU A 5 27.87 10.20 -24.72
N LEU A 6 27.91 9.31 -25.73
CA LEU A 6 26.91 8.26 -25.96
C LEU A 6 26.99 7.13 -24.92
N ILE A 7 28.19 6.83 -24.41
CA ILE A 7 28.39 5.80 -23.38
C ILE A 7 27.92 6.31 -22.01
N LEU A 8 28.12 7.60 -21.71
CA LEU A 8 27.69 8.19 -20.43
C LEU A 8 26.15 8.28 -20.31
N LEU A 9 25.43 8.41 -21.43
CA LEU A 9 23.96 8.42 -21.46
C LEU A 9 23.35 7.02 -21.27
N SER A 10 24.09 5.95 -21.58
CA SER A 10 23.63 4.57 -21.42
C SER A 10 23.72 4.07 -19.97
N VAL A 11 24.58 4.67 -19.13
CA VAL A 11 24.82 4.22 -17.75
C VAL A 11 23.74 4.73 -16.79
N THR A 12 23.06 5.83 -17.10
CA THR A 12 22.00 6.39 -16.25
C THR A 12 20.68 5.61 -16.32
N LEU A 13 20.50 4.71 -17.30
CA LEU A 13 19.30 3.86 -17.42
C LEU A 13 19.32 2.60 -16.51
N LEU A 14 20.41 2.31 -15.81
CA LEU A 14 20.55 1.07 -15.03
C LEU A 14 20.26 1.20 -13.52
N CYS A 15 19.96 2.40 -13.00
CA CYS A 15 19.77 2.61 -11.56
C CYS A 15 18.30 2.69 -11.08
N ALA A 16 17.33 2.17 -11.84
CA ALA A 16 15.91 2.19 -11.44
C ALA A 16 15.30 0.80 -11.25
N CYS A 17 16.05 -0.16 -10.70
CA CYS A 17 15.44 -1.35 -10.09
C CYS A 17 15.18 -1.07 -8.61
N LYS A 18 13.98 -0.55 -8.28
CA LYS A 18 13.48 -0.59 -6.90
C LYS A 18 13.39 -2.06 -6.48
N GLU A 19 14.09 -2.42 -5.40
CA GLU A 19 13.99 -3.73 -4.78
C GLU A 19 12.53 -4.01 -4.44
N LYS A 20 11.99 -5.11 -4.97
CA LYS A 20 10.62 -5.52 -4.69
C LYS A 20 10.59 -6.13 -3.28
N PRO A 21 9.75 -5.64 -2.36
CA PRO A 21 9.68 -6.21 -1.02
C PRO A 21 9.27 -7.68 -1.10
N THR A 22 10.00 -8.51 -0.35
CA THR A 22 9.80 -9.96 -0.27
C THR A 22 8.54 -10.28 0.52
N SER A 23 7.35 -10.07 -0.07
CA SER A 23 6.14 -10.73 0.40
C SER A 23 5.99 -12.03 -0.39
N ASN A 24 5.81 -13.16 0.31
CA ASN A 24 5.57 -14.49 -0.28
C ASN A 24 4.16 -14.59 -0.91
N THR A 25 3.73 -13.52 -1.59
CA THR A 25 2.37 -13.32 -2.05
C THR A 25 2.32 -13.55 -3.55
N HIS A 26 1.41 -14.43 -3.97
CA HIS A 26 1.20 -14.67 -5.40
C HIS A 26 0.75 -13.36 -6.07
N TRP A 27 1.33 -13.06 -7.23
CA TRP A 27 1.07 -11.80 -7.92
C TRP A 27 -0.40 -11.65 -8.26
N GLY A 28 -0.97 -10.48 -7.96
CA GLY A 28 -2.36 -10.18 -8.29
C GLY A 28 -3.40 -10.85 -7.38
N THR A 29 -3.02 -11.45 -6.25
CA THR A 29 -3.99 -11.81 -5.20
C THR A 29 -4.49 -10.55 -4.46
N PRO A 30 -5.62 -10.61 -3.75
CA PRO A 30 -6.09 -9.47 -2.97
C PRO A 30 -5.06 -9.01 -1.92
N GLU A 31 -4.32 -9.92 -1.30
CA GLU A 31 -3.24 -9.58 -0.37
C GLU A 31 -2.14 -8.78 -1.05
N HIS A 32 -1.72 -9.21 -2.25
CA HIS A 32 -0.69 -8.52 -3.01
C HIS A 32 -1.13 -7.10 -3.35
N ILE A 33 -2.36 -6.93 -3.84
CA ILE A 33 -2.90 -5.61 -4.19
C ILE A 33 -3.05 -4.71 -2.95
N ALA A 34 -3.53 -5.26 -1.83
CA ALA A 34 -3.66 -4.51 -0.58
C ALA A 34 -2.30 -4.01 -0.07
N THR A 35 -1.28 -4.89 -0.05
CA THR A 35 0.07 -4.54 0.37
C THR A 35 0.70 -3.52 -0.60
N GLU A 36 0.57 -3.74 -1.92
CA GLU A 36 1.14 -2.85 -2.94
C GLU A 36 0.51 -1.44 -2.92
N PHE A 37 -0.79 -1.34 -2.65
CA PHE A 37 -1.49 -0.06 -2.49
C PHE A 37 -0.85 0.79 -1.38
N PHE A 38 -0.54 0.19 -0.24
CA PHE A 38 0.10 0.92 0.86
C PHE A 38 1.60 1.12 0.68
N HIS A 39 2.30 0.22 -0.01
CA HIS A 39 3.67 0.48 -0.44
C HIS A 39 3.72 1.71 -1.34
N ALA A 40 2.79 1.84 -2.29
CA ALA A 40 2.67 3.00 -3.15
C ALA A 40 2.52 4.30 -2.31
N LEU A 41 1.62 4.31 -1.34
CA LEU A 41 1.35 5.48 -0.50
C LEU A 41 2.51 5.84 0.46
N TYR A 42 3.02 4.87 1.22
CA TYR A 42 3.91 5.14 2.35
C TYR A 42 5.38 4.96 2.04
N ASN A 43 5.77 4.11 1.10
CA ASN A 43 7.17 3.81 0.83
C ASN A 43 7.62 4.40 -0.52
N ASP A 44 6.85 4.18 -1.59
CA ASP A 44 7.14 4.73 -2.91
C ASP A 44 6.80 6.23 -3.02
N LYS A 45 5.89 6.72 -2.18
CA LYS A 45 5.30 8.06 -2.24
C LYS A 45 4.69 8.37 -3.62
N ASP A 46 3.99 7.39 -4.19
CA ASP A 46 3.38 7.43 -5.51
C ASP A 46 1.84 7.33 -5.41
N LEU A 47 1.18 8.49 -5.49
CA LEU A 47 -0.28 8.57 -5.40
C LEU A 47 -0.96 7.99 -6.64
N GLU A 48 -0.36 8.15 -7.82
CA GLU A 48 -0.92 7.64 -9.08
C GLU A 48 -0.94 6.11 -9.08
N LYS A 49 0.13 5.48 -8.59
CA LYS A 49 0.18 4.04 -8.41
C LYS A 49 -0.88 3.57 -7.42
N ALA A 50 -1.07 4.25 -6.28
CA ALA A 50 -2.13 3.90 -5.32
C ALA A 50 -3.53 4.00 -5.96
N LYS A 51 -3.79 5.06 -6.74
CA LYS A 51 -5.06 5.21 -7.48
C LYS A 51 -5.27 4.12 -8.52
N SER A 52 -4.22 3.71 -9.23
CA SER A 52 -4.31 2.63 -10.24
C SER A 52 -4.68 1.26 -9.66
N LEU A 53 -4.49 1.08 -8.35
CA LEU A 53 -4.83 -0.12 -7.58
C LEU A 53 -6.21 -0.02 -6.91
N SER A 54 -6.93 1.08 -7.13
CA SER A 54 -8.20 1.42 -6.48
C SER A 54 -9.36 1.38 -7.48
N THR A 55 -10.59 1.28 -6.97
CA THR A 55 -11.78 1.55 -7.79
C THR A 55 -11.82 3.02 -8.20
N ASP A 56 -12.51 3.35 -9.29
CA ASP A 56 -12.64 4.76 -9.75
C ASP A 56 -13.17 5.69 -8.65
N GLU A 57 -14.13 5.21 -7.87
CA GLU A 57 -14.72 5.94 -6.74
C GLU A 57 -13.67 6.19 -5.63
N PHE A 58 -12.91 5.16 -5.24
CA PHE A 58 -11.89 5.32 -4.21
C PHE A 58 -10.69 6.14 -4.72
N ALA A 59 -10.33 6.03 -6.00
CA ALA A 59 -9.35 6.88 -6.65
C ALA A 59 -9.76 8.36 -6.65
N ALA A 60 -11.04 8.66 -6.93
CA ALA A 60 -11.58 10.02 -6.85
C ALA A 60 -11.55 10.58 -5.41
N LEU A 61 -11.76 9.72 -4.40
CA LEU A 61 -11.56 10.12 -3.00
C LEU A 61 -10.09 10.44 -2.72
N LEU A 62 -9.15 9.65 -3.25
CA LEU A 62 -7.71 9.93 -3.14
C LEU A 62 -7.33 11.25 -3.83
N ASP A 63 -7.95 11.60 -4.96
CA ASP A 63 -7.72 12.86 -5.69
C ASP A 63 -8.11 14.11 -4.89
N SER A 64 -8.97 13.98 -3.87
CA SER A 64 -9.26 15.09 -2.95
C SER A 64 -8.05 15.48 -2.09
N TYR A 65 -6.98 14.69 -2.10
CA TYR A 65 -5.72 14.91 -1.40
C TYR A 65 -4.57 15.09 -2.40
N VAL A 66 -3.78 16.15 -2.22
CA VAL A 66 -2.74 16.56 -3.19
C VAL A 66 -1.53 15.64 -3.16
N THR A 67 -1.24 14.98 -2.03
CA THR A 67 -0.02 14.19 -1.85
C THR A 67 -0.28 12.89 -1.09
N PRO A 68 0.55 11.84 -1.29
CA PRO A 68 0.47 10.61 -0.49
C PRO A 68 0.55 10.86 1.02
N ARG A 69 1.35 11.87 1.42
CA ARG A 69 1.48 12.26 2.83
C ARG A 69 0.17 12.81 3.40
N GLN A 70 -0.57 13.59 2.62
CA GLN A 70 -1.87 14.12 3.02
C GLN A 70 -2.91 13.00 3.10
N VAL A 71 -2.94 12.08 2.14
CA VAL A 71 -3.76 10.85 2.21
C VAL A 71 -3.48 10.09 3.50
N GLY A 72 -2.21 9.80 3.80
CA GLY A 72 -1.86 9.07 5.01
C GLY A 72 -2.35 9.77 6.28
N ARG A 73 -2.02 11.06 6.44
CA ARG A 73 -2.33 11.81 7.66
C ARG A 73 -3.82 12.08 7.85
N THR A 74 -4.55 12.35 6.77
CA THR A 74 -5.94 12.81 6.85
C THR A 74 -6.93 11.69 6.58
N LEU A 75 -6.77 10.92 5.51
CA LEU A 75 -7.70 9.85 5.15
C LEU A 75 -7.45 8.58 5.96
N MET A 76 -6.18 8.19 6.12
CA MET A 76 -5.82 6.92 6.79
C MET A 76 -5.59 7.08 8.29
N ASN A 77 -5.48 8.33 8.77
CA ASN A 77 -5.06 8.68 10.12
C ASN A 77 -3.76 7.95 10.55
N MET A 78 -2.79 7.87 9.64
CA MET A 78 -1.49 7.24 9.87
C MET A 78 -0.37 8.10 9.28
N SER A 79 0.73 8.23 10.01
CA SER A 79 1.90 8.99 9.56
C SER A 79 3.15 8.22 9.95
N TYR A 80 3.99 7.95 8.97
CA TYR A 80 5.24 7.21 9.12
C TYR A 80 6.33 7.89 8.31
N ASP A 81 7.56 7.88 8.83
CA ASP A 81 8.75 8.23 8.07
C ASP A 81 9.07 7.07 7.10
N THR A 82 9.11 5.85 7.66
CA THR A 82 9.20 4.57 6.96
C THR A 82 8.34 3.52 7.66
N VAL A 83 7.74 2.59 6.91
CA VAL A 83 6.86 1.56 7.47
C VAL A 83 7.02 0.20 6.78
N THR A 84 7.05 -0.85 7.60
CA THR A 84 6.93 -2.24 7.15
C THR A 84 5.46 -2.63 7.14
N ILE A 85 5.01 -3.23 6.04
CA ILE A 85 3.61 -3.60 5.80
C ILE A 85 3.54 -5.11 5.65
N GLU A 86 2.78 -5.78 6.52
CA GLU A 86 2.66 -7.23 6.52
C GLU A 86 1.20 -7.68 6.55
N VAL A 87 0.90 -8.82 5.90
CA VAL A 87 -0.43 -9.41 5.95
C VAL A 87 -0.64 -10.09 7.29
N ASN A 88 -1.73 -9.76 7.99
CA ASN A 88 -2.09 -10.41 9.24
C ASN A 88 -2.68 -11.81 8.96
N ARG A 89 -1.86 -12.85 9.17
CA ARG A 89 -2.23 -14.26 8.93
C ARG A 89 -2.93 -14.94 10.12
N SER A 90 -3.26 -14.21 11.18
CA SER A 90 -4.01 -14.78 12.31
C SER A 90 -5.42 -15.25 11.87
N GLY A 91 -5.86 -16.38 12.41
CA GLY A 91 -6.80 -17.35 11.79
C GLY A 91 -8.25 -16.92 11.49
N GLN A 92 -8.59 -15.63 11.53
CA GLN A 92 -9.89 -15.12 11.06
C GLN A 92 -9.83 -14.47 9.67
N ASN A 93 -8.71 -13.85 9.29
CA ASN A 93 -8.59 -13.10 8.01
C ASN A 93 -8.49 -13.99 6.76
N LEU A 94 -8.11 -15.26 6.93
CA LEU A 94 -8.00 -16.24 5.84
C LEU A 94 -9.36 -16.70 5.28
N ARG A 95 -10.49 -16.28 5.90
CA ARG A 95 -11.83 -16.85 5.64
C ARG A 95 -12.83 -15.92 4.92
N GLN A 96 -12.50 -14.65 4.67
CA GLN A 96 -13.40 -13.69 4.01
C GLN A 96 -12.97 -13.35 2.58
N GLN A 97 -12.46 -14.33 1.83
CA GLN A 97 -12.33 -14.24 0.39
C GLN A 97 -13.53 -14.94 -0.23
N TYR A 98 -14.50 -14.16 -0.69
CA TYR A 98 -15.55 -14.62 -1.59
C TYR A 98 -15.08 -14.41 -3.03
N ASP A 99 -15.63 -15.14 -4.01
CA ASP A 99 -15.14 -15.15 -5.40
C ASP A 99 -14.87 -13.76 -6.03
N ALA A 100 -15.59 -12.73 -5.57
CA ALA A 100 -15.45 -11.35 -6.05
C ALA A 100 -15.10 -10.31 -4.97
N ASN A 101 -15.06 -10.65 -3.68
CA ASN A 101 -14.79 -9.68 -2.59
C ASN A 101 -13.81 -10.26 -1.57
N ALA A 102 -12.90 -9.43 -1.07
CA ALA A 102 -11.91 -9.84 -0.08
C ALA A 102 -11.70 -8.74 0.96
N ASP A 103 -11.60 -9.13 2.22
CA ASP A 103 -11.14 -8.26 3.31
C ASP A 103 -9.77 -8.73 3.79
N ILE A 104 -8.74 -7.88 3.62
CA ILE A 104 -7.36 -8.19 3.98
C ILE A 104 -6.91 -7.28 5.12
N THR A 105 -6.59 -7.86 6.27
CA THR A 105 -6.02 -7.11 7.39
C THR A 105 -4.51 -7.03 7.27
N LEU A 106 -3.98 -5.82 7.36
CA LEU A 106 -2.55 -5.51 7.30
C LEU A 106 -2.05 -4.95 8.64
N VAL A 107 -0.84 -5.33 9.00
CA VAL A 107 -0.06 -4.78 10.12
C VAL A 107 0.94 -3.78 9.56
N PHE A 108 0.98 -2.59 10.16
CA PHE A 108 1.89 -1.51 9.81
C PHE A 108 2.81 -1.27 11.00
N SER A 109 4.10 -1.54 10.84
CA SER A 109 5.11 -1.31 11.88
C SER A 109 6.15 -0.33 11.37
N GLY A 110 6.24 0.83 12.01
CA GLY A 110 7.13 1.89 11.55
C GLY A 110 7.49 2.86 12.65
N GLU A 111 8.18 3.94 12.25
CA GLU A 111 8.58 5.00 13.15
C GLU A 111 8.05 6.35 12.69
N ARG A 112 7.78 7.21 13.67
CA ARG A 112 7.47 8.62 13.46
C ARG A 112 8.11 9.42 14.58
N ASP A 113 8.94 10.39 14.23
CA ASP A 113 9.63 11.26 15.21
C ASP A 113 10.44 10.44 16.24
N GLY A 114 11.06 9.33 15.81
CA GLY A 114 11.82 8.41 16.65
C GLY A 114 10.98 7.52 17.59
N LYS A 115 9.66 7.53 17.46
CA LYS A 115 8.75 6.66 18.22
C LYS A 115 8.21 5.55 17.33
N LYS A 116 8.33 4.30 17.79
CA LYS A 116 7.69 3.15 17.15
C LYS A 116 6.17 3.25 17.26
N MET A 117 5.49 2.96 16.16
CA MET A 117 4.04 2.96 16.08
C MET A 117 3.58 1.77 15.25
N ASP A 118 2.66 0.99 15.81
CA ASP A 118 2.01 -0.12 15.13
C ASP A 118 0.54 0.21 14.86
N ASN A 119 0.06 -0.11 13.67
CA ASN A 119 -1.36 0.03 13.29
C ASN A 119 -1.86 -1.23 12.60
N LEU A 120 -3.17 -1.46 12.74
CA LEU A 120 -3.92 -2.46 11.98
C LEU A 120 -4.92 -1.75 11.07
N ARG A 121 -5.03 -2.18 9.82
CA ARG A 121 -6.10 -1.75 8.90
C ARG A 121 -6.64 -2.95 8.14
N THR A 122 -7.95 -2.98 7.96
CA THR A 122 -8.63 -3.93 7.06
C THR A 122 -8.92 -3.24 5.75
N VAL A 123 -8.47 -3.84 4.65
CA VAL A 123 -8.64 -3.34 3.30
C VAL A 123 -9.72 -4.16 2.63
N SER A 124 -10.79 -3.51 2.20
CA SER A 124 -11.81 -4.15 1.38
C SER A 124 -11.42 -4.03 -0.09
N LEU A 125 -11.47 -5.15 -0.81
CA LEU A 125 -11.18 -5.25 -2.23
C LEU A 125 -12.32 -5.92 -2.97
N VAL A 126 -12.51 -5.50 -4.22
CA VAL A 126 -13.46 -6.11 -5.16
C VAL A 126 -12.73 -6.56 -6.42
N LYS A 127 -13.12 -7.70 -6.97
CA LYS A 127 -12.60 -8.20 -8.25
C LYS A 127 -13.46 -7.68 -9.40
N LYS A 128 -12.91 -6.78 -10.21
CA LYS A 128 -13.55 -6.26 -11.43
C LYS A 128 -12.72 -6.64 -12.65
N SER A 129 -13.34 -7.29 -13.65
CA SER A 129 -12.68 -7.69 -14.90
C SER A 129 -11.38 -8.49 -14.67
N GLY A 130 -11.37 -9.37 -13.67
CA GLY A 130 -10.22 -10.21 -13.33
C GLY A 130 -9.14 -9.53 -12.49
N LYS A 131 -9.28 -8.25 -12.15
CA LYS A 131 -8.33 -7.48 -11.32
C LYS A 131 -8.93 -7.17 -9.96
N TRP A 132 -8.15 -7.32 -8.91
CA TRP A 132 -8.52 -6.83 -7.58
C TRP A 132 -8.24 -5.34 -7.49
N LEU A 133 -9.19 -4.61 -6.89
CA LEU A 133 -9.12 -3.17 -6.70
C LEU A 133 -9.52 -2.84 -5.28
N VAL A 134 -8.79 -1.93 -4.64
CA VAL A 134 -9.11 -1.40 -3.31
C VAL A 134 -10.37 -0.54 -3.40
N THR A 135 -11.34 -0.82 -2.54
CA THR A 135 -12.58 -0.04 -2.47
C THR A 135 -12.68 0.77 -1.18
N GLU A 136 -12.06 0.32 -0.10
CA GLU A 136 -12.18 0.95 1.21
C GLU A 136 -11.03 0.53 2.13
N VAL A 137 -10.65 1.42 3.06
CA VAL A 137 -9.73 1.13 4.16
C VAL A 137 -10.44 1.39 5.48
N LYS A 138 -10.57 0.35 6.30
CA LYS A 138 -11.21 0.38 7.62
C LYS A 138 -10.16 0.36 8.72
N VAL A 139 -10.41 1.14 9.76
CA VAL A 139 -9.75 0.91 11.05
C VAL A 139 -10.31 -0.40 11.60
N ASP A 140 -9.44 -1.30 12.04
CA ASP A 140 -9.86 -2.56 12.64
C ASP A 140 -10.78 -2.25 13.84
N PRO A 141 -12.07 -2.63 13.82
CA PRO A 141 -13.01 -2.34 14.90
C PRO A 141 -12.66 -3.08 16.20
N PHE A 142 -11.82 -4.11 16.15
CA PHE A 142 -11.33 -4.87 17.30
C PHE A 142 -9.95 -4.42 17.77
N SER A 143 -9.33 -3.43 17.11
CA SER A 143 -8.13 -2.75 17.59
C SER A 143 -8.50 -1.84 18.75
N SER A 144 -8.76 -2.42 19.93
CA SER A 144 -8.72 -1.70 21.19
C SER A 144 -7.26 -1.34 21.50
N THR A 145 -6.77 -0.25 20.90
CA THR A 145 -5.73 0.51 21.58
C THR A 145 -6.42 1.11 22.80
N ALA A 146 -6.32 0.41 23.93
CA ALA A 146 -6.49 1.02 25.23
C ALA A 146 -5.55 2.23 25.25
N THR A 147 -6.14 3.42 25.22
CA THR A 147 -5.47 4.68 25.49
C THR A 147 -4.82 4.56 26.86
N TYR A 148 -3.49 4.68 26.93
CA TYR A 148 -2.79 5.00 28.18
C TYR A 148 -2.94 6.49 28.46
#